data_AF-A0A816SAV9-F1
#
_entry.id   AF-A0A816SAV9-F1
#
_cell.length_a   1.000
_cell.length_b   1.000
_cell.length_c   1.000
_cell.angle_alpha   90.00
_cell.angle_beta   90.00
_cell.angle_gamma   90.00
#
_symmetry.space_group_name_H-M   'P 1'
#
loop_
_entity.id
_entity.type
_entity.pdbx_description
1 polymer ?
#
loop_
_entity_poly.entity_id
_entity_poly.type
_entity_poly.pdbx_seq_one_letter_code
_entity_poly.pdbx_strand_id
1 'polypeptide(L)'
;MGMQAIALFHQIPRELLGEATYVCALNACSHSGLVGEARLIFKNIEMKTMRIYSTMIDCLSRASAFDQAQELIDEYERNHSPESTMYMALLSGARNAKNVYLSQNIYDRMKKLFPERKDPLVSAAVLLANVYA
;
A
#
# COMPACT_ATOMS: atom_id res chain seq x y z
N MET A 1 -12.18 14.68 -8.87
CA MET A 1 -12.96 13.85 -7.92
C MET A 1 -12.26 13.69 -6.57
N GLY A 2 -10.99 13.27 -6.46
CA GLY A 2 -10.38 13.08 -5.14
C GLY A 2 -10.20 14.33 -4.27
N MET A 3 -9.89 15.51 -4.85
CA MET A 3 -9.82 16.76 -4.06
C MET A 3 -11.15 17.09 -3.35
N GLN A 4 -12.29 16.82 -3.98
CA GLN A 4 -13.62 17.02 -3.38
C GLN A 4 -13.87 16.01 -2.26
N ALA A 5 -13.49 14.75 -2.45
CA ALA A 5 -13.62 13.72 -1.42
C ALA A 5 -12.77 14.06 -0.18
N ILE A 6 -11.56 14.60 -0.37
CA ILE A 6 -10.71 15.06 0.73
C ILE A 6 -11.27 16.31 1.41
N ALA A 7 -11.79 17.26 0.65
CA ALA A 7 -12.44 18.43 1.23
C ALA A 7 -13.61 18.04 2.15
N LEU A 8 -14.42 17.04 1.75
CA LEU A 8 -15.48 16.49 2.59
C LEU A 8 -14.93 15.74 3.80
N PHE A 9 -13.85 14.96 3.64
CA PHE A 9 -13.20 14.26 4.75
C PHE A 9 -12.80 15.23 5.88
N HIS A 10 -12.21 16.38 5.53
CA HIS A 10 -11.80 17.40 6.50
C HIS A 10 -12.95 18.10 7.21
N GLN A 11 -14.18 17.96 6.73
CA GLN A 11 -15.38 18.49 7.39
C GLN A 11 -15.99 17.51 8.40
N ILE A 12 -15.54 16.24 8.41
CA ILE A 12 -16.06 15.23 9.33
C ILE A 12 -15.43 15.44 10.72
N PRO A 13 -16.24 15.59 11.79
CA PRO A 13 -15.73 15.65 13.16
C PRO A 13 -14.86 14.42 13.48
N ARG A 14 -13.77 14.63 14.22
CA ARG A 14 -12.78 13.58 14.49
C ARG A 14 -13.39 12.38 15.22
N GLU A 15 -14.41 12.63 16.03
CA GLU A 15 -15.17 11.64 16.81
C GLU A 15 -15.98 10.68 15.91
N LEU A 16 -16.28 11.09 14.67
CA LEU A 16 -17.01 10.29 13.68
C LEU A 16 -16.08 9.60 12.67
N LEU A 17 -14.76 9.83 12.77
CA LEU A 17 -13.79 9.18 11.88
C LEU A 17 -13.55 7.73 12.31
N GLY A 18 -14.00 6.81 11.47
CA GLY A 18 -13.70 5.38 11.59
C GLY A 18 -12.68 4.91 10.55
N GLU A 19 -12.24 3.67 10.69
CA GLU A 19 -11.30 3.01 9.76
C GLU A 19 -11.75 3.12 8.30
N ALA A 20 -13.05 2.90 8.02
CA ALA A 20 -13.60 3.00 6.66
C ALA A 20 -13.43 4.41 6.07
N THR A 21 -13.65 5.45 6.87
CA THR A 21 -13.50 6.84 6.44
C THR A 21 -12.05 7.16 6.08
N TYR A 22 -11.09 6.71 6.90
CA TYR A 22 -9.66 6.86 6.61
C TYR A 22 -9.25 6.11 5.34
N VAL A 23 -9.68 4.85 5.18
CA VAL A 23 -9.38 4.05 3.99
C VAL A 23 -9.95 4.72 2.73
N CYS A 24 -11.17 5.23 2.79
CA CYS A 24 -11.77 5.98 1.67
C CYS A 24 -10.96 7.24 1.33
N ALA A 25 -10.52 8.00 2.34
CA ALA A 25 -9.70 9.20 2.12
C ALA A 25 -8.35 8.84 1.49
N LEU A 26 -7.65 7.84 2.03
CA LEU A 26 -6.36 7.38 1.50
C LEU A 26 -6.49 6.85 0.06
N ASN A 27 -7.56 6.11 -0.25
CA ASN A 27 -7.84 5.67 -1.61
C ASN A 27 -8.10 6.87 -2.55
N ALA A 28 -8.89 7.85 -2.11
CA ALA A 28 -9.12 9.06 -2.90
C ALA A 28 -7.81 9.81 -3.20
N CYS A 29 -6.90 9.87 -2.23
CA CYS A 29 -5.56 10.41 -2.43
C CYS A 29 -4.72 9.58 -3.42
N SER A 30 -4.70 8.24 -3.25
CA SER A 30 -3.99 7.30 -4.12
C SER A 30 -4.38 7.47 -5.59
N HIS A 31 -5.69 7.50 -5.87
CA HIS A 31 -6.22 7.66 -7.23
C HIS A 31 -6.03 9.07 -7.81
N SER A 32 -5.77 10.07 -6.98
CA SER A 32 -5.63 11.47 -7.41
C SER A 32 -4.19 11.99 -7.33
N GLY A 33 -3.22 11.12 -7.01
CA GLY A 33 -1.82 11.51 -6.85
C GLY A 33 -1.54 12.43 -5.65
N LEU A 34 -2.47 12.52 -4.69
CA LEU A 34 -2.35 13.42 -3.51
C LEU A 34 -1.57 12.75 -2.37
N VAL A 35 -0.34 12.29 -2.66
CA VAL A 35 0.46 11.50 -1.71
C VAL A 35 0.84 12.30 -0.46
N GLY A 36 1.08 13.62 -0.61
CA GLY A 36 1.34 14.51 0.52
C GLY A 36 0.19 14.51 1.52
N GLU A 37 -1.03 14.60 1.01
CA GLU A 37 -2.24 14.58 1.81
C GLU A 37 -2.47 13.21 2.46
N ALA A 38 -2.28 12.12 1.71
CA ALA A 38 -2.35 10.77 2.25
C ALA A 38 -1.42 10.58 3.46
N ARG A 39 -0.19 11.10 3.39
CA ARG A 39 0.77 11.05 4.50
C ARG A 39 0.29 11.82 5.73
N LEU A 40 -0.28 13.01 5.54
CA LEU A 40 -0.83 13.82 6.63
C LEU A 40 -1.97 13.07 7.33
N ILE A 41 -2.91 12.55 6.56
CA ILE A 41 -4.03 11.75 7.08
C ILE A 41 -3.50 10.54 7.84
N PHE A 42 -2.62 9.74 7.22
CA PHE A 42 -2.05 8.53 7.82
C PHE A 42 -1.34 8.82 9.15
N LYS A 43 -0.55 9.90 9.22
CA LYS A 43 0.16 10.31 10.45
C LYS A 43 -0.80 10.62 11.60
N ASN A 44 -1.96 11.20 11.31
CA ASN A 44 -2.95 11.61 12.32
C ASN A 44 -3.85 10.47 12.84
N ILE A 45 -3.73 9.26 12.26
CA ILE A 45 -4.43 8.07 12.74
C ILE A 45 -3.68 7.50 13.95
N GLU A 46 -4.33 7.48 15.12
CA GLU A 46 -3.74 6.98 16.37
C GLU A 46 -3.54 5.47 16.34
N MET A 47 -4.58 4.71 15.97
CA MET A 47 -4.53 3.26 15.85
C MET A 47 -4.65 2.84 14.39
N LYS A 48 -3.52 2.42 13.81
CA LYS A 48 -3.45 1.98 12.41
C LYS A 48 -3.66 0.47 12.33
N THR A 49 -4.70 0.07 11.61
CA THR A 49 -4.98 -1.34 11.33
C THR A 49 -4.16 -1.83 10.14
N MET A 50 -4.08 -3.15 9.99
CA MET A 50 -3.51 -3.82 8.81
C MET A 50 -4.09 -3.25 7.49
N ARG A 51 -5.40 -2.99 7.46
CA ARG A 51 -6.06 -2.41 6.28
C ARG A 51 -5.58 -0.99 5.97
N ILE A 52 -5.43 -0.14 6.99
CA ILE A 52 -4.90 1.22 6.83
C ILE A 52 -3.46 1.19 6.32
N TYR A 53 -2.61 0.30 6.84
CA TYR A 53 -1.25 0.10 6.32
C TYR A 53 -1.26 -0.32 4.85
N SER A 54 -2.00 -1.38 4.50
CA SER A 54 -2.08 -1.88 3.12
C SER A 54 -2.56 -0.80 2.14
N THR A 55 -3.53 0.03 2.52
CA THR A 55 -4.00 1.14 1.68
C THR A 55 -2.94 2.23 1.51
N MET A 56 -2.20 2.58 2.57
CA MET A 56 -1.12 3.57 2.47
C MET A 56 0.05 3.05 1.61
N ILE A 57 0.39 1.77 1.74
CA ILE A 57 1.41 1.11 0.93
C ILE A 57 1.00 1.09 -0.55
N ASP A 58 -0.25 0.77 -0.88
CA ASP A 58 -0.77 0.88 -2.25
C ASP A 58 -0.62 2.31 -2.79
N CYS A 59 -0.99 3.32 -1.98
CA CYS A 59 -0.87 4.73 -2.35
C CYS A 59 0.57 5.12 -2.70
N LEU A 60 1.54 4.76 -1.86
CA LEU A 60 2.96 5.03 -2.07
C LEU A 60 3.50 4.26 -3.29
N SER A 61 3.13 2.99 -3.42
CA SER A 61 3.58 2.12 -4.51
C SER A 61 3.13 2.64 -5.87
N ARG A 62 1.89 3.11 -5.98
CA ARG A 62 1.36 3.73 -7.21
C ARG A 62 2.02 5.06 -7.55
N ALA A 63 2.50 5.78 -6.53
CA ALA A 63 3.29 6.98 -6.69
C ALA A 63 4.79 6.73 -6.92
N SER A 64 5.21 5.46 -7.06
CA SER A 64 6.62 5.07 -7.17
C SER A 64 7.49 5.50 -5.98
N ALA A 65 6.88 5.76 -4.82
CA ALA A 65 7.56 6.03 -3.55
C ALA A 65 7.91 4.72 -2.85
N PHE A 66 8.68 3.86 -3.52
CA PHE A 66 8.91 2.47 -3.12
C PHE A 66 9.63 2.33 -1.77
N ASP A 67 10.62 3.17 -1.51
CA ASP A 67 11.37 3.13 -0.25
C ASP A 67 10.45 3.40 0.95
N GLN A 68 9.59 4.42 0.84
CA GLN A 68 8.59 4.74 1.86
C GLN A 68 7.56 3.62 2.03
N ALA A 69 7.17 2.97 0.94
CA ALA A 69 6.26 1.83 1.00
C ALA A 69 6.90 0.64 1.73
N GLN A 70 8.19 0.37 1.49
CA GLN A 70 8.94 -0.67 2.18
C GLN A 70 9.16 -0.33 3.67
N GLU A 71 9.44 0.92 4.00
CA GLU A 71 9.54 1.38 5.39
C GLU A 71 8.25 1.12 6.18
N LEU A 72 7.08 1.31 5.56
CA LEU A 72 5.80 1.00 6.21
C LEU A 72 5.55 -0.50 6.39
N ILE A 73 6.02 -1.34 5.46
CA ILE A 73 5.99 -2.81 5.62
C ILE A 73 6.86 -3.19 6.82
N ASP A 74 8.09 -2.67 6.87
CA ASP A 74 9.02 -2.97 7.96
C ASP A 74 8.50 -2.42 9.30
N GLU A 75 7.84 -1.26 9.33
CA GLU A 75 7.17 -0.71 10.53
C GLU A 75 6.06 -1.65 11.02
N TYR A 76 5.20 -2.12 10.11
CA TYR A 76 4.12 -3.05 10.45
C TYR A 76 4.67 -4.38 11.00
N GLU A 77 5.68 -4.94 10.34
CA GLU A 77 6.30 -6.23 10.68
C GLU A 77 7.05 -6.25 12.02
N ARG A 78 7.39 -5.08 12.60
CA ARG A 78 7.99 -5.02 13.95
C ARG A 78 7.08 -5.58 15.04
N ASN A 79 5.76 -5.49 14.86
CA ASN A 79 4.78 -5.88 15.87
C ASN A 79 3.71 -6.84 15.34
N HIS A 80 3.76 -7.20 14.04
CA HIS A 80 2.76 -8.03 13.39
C HIS A 80 3.40 -9.02 12.42
N SER A 81 2.70 -10.10 12.11
CA SER A 81 3.13 -11.05 11.09
C SER A 81 3.15 -10.40 9.70
N PRO A 82 4.11 -10.77 8.82
CA PRO A 82 4.12 -10.35 7.43
C PRO A 82 2.82 -10.64 6.71
N GLU A 83 2.35 -9.69 5.91
CA GLU A 83 1.09 -9.81 5.16
C GLU A 83 1.31 -9.74 3.66
N SER A 84 0.91 -10.80 2.95
CA SER A 84 1.15 -10.94 1.52
C SER A 84 0.50 -9.82 0.69
N THR A 85 -0.59 -9.23 1.19
CA THR A 85 -1.30 -8.13 0.53
C THR A 85 -0.45 -6.86 0.40
N MET A 86 0.39 -6.57 1.40
CA MET A 86 1.28 -5.41 1.39
C MET A 86 2.38 -5.55 0.33
N TYR A 87 3.00 -6.74 0.26
CA TYR A 87 3.98 -7.06 -0.78
C TYR A 87 3.36 -7.08 -2.19
N MET A 88 2.12 -7.56 -2.33
CA MET A 88 1.40 -7.53 -3.60
C MET A 88 1.13 -6.10 -4.08
N ALA A 89 0.75 -5.20 -3.18
CA ALA A 89 0.57 -3.78 -3.49
C ALA A 89 1.89 -3.15 -3.98
N LEU A 90 2.99 -3.43 -3.27
CA LEU A 90 4.32 -2.95 -3.64
C LEU A 90 4.79 -3.50 -4.99
N LEU A 91 4.60 -4.80 -5.24
CA LEU A 91 4.94 -5.45 -6.50
C LEU A 91 4.12 -4.88 -7.67
N SER A 92 2.83 -4.61 -7.46
CA SER A 92 1.97 -4.01 -8.49
C SER A 92 2.46 -2.61 -8.88
N GLY A 93 2.88 -1.79 -7.92
CA GLY A 93 3.50 -0.49 -8.18
C GLY A 93 4.83 -0.61 -8.92
N ALA A 94 5.71 -1.50 -8.46
CA ALA A 94 7.01 -1.75 -9.09
C ALA A 94 6.87 -2.21 -10.55
N ARG A 95 5.90 -3.10 -10.82
CA ARG A 95 5.53 -3.54 -12.17
C ARG A 95 5.09 -2.35 -13.03
N ASN A 96 4.19 -1.50 -12.53
CA ASN A 96 3.71 -0.34 -13.28
C ASN A 96 4.85 0.64 -13.64
N ALA A 97 5.84 0.76 -12.76
CA ALA A 97 7.04 1.56 -13.01
C ALA A 97 8.11 0.83 -13.86
N LYS A 98 7.84 -0.39 -14.33
CA LYS A 98 8.79 -1.27 -15.03
C LYS A 98 10.10 -1.50 -14.28
N ASN A 99 10.05 -1.46 -12.94
CA ASN A 99 11.22 -1.68 -12.11
C ASN A 99 11.45 -3.19 -11.91
N VAL A 100 12.20 -3.78 -12.84
CA VAL A 100 12.53 -5.22 -12.88
C VAL A 100 13.23 -5.66 -11.59
N TYR A 101 14.26 -4.94 -11.18
CA TYR A 101 15.08 -5.30 -10.02
C TYR A 101 14.25 -5.33 -8.73
N LEU A 102 13.46 -4.28 -8.49
CA LEU A 102 12.60 -4.23 -7.31
C LEU A 102 11.51 -5.32 -7.36
N SER A 103 10.89 -5.53 -8.53
CA SER A 103 9.86 -6.55 -8.70
C SER A 103 10.39 -7.96 -8.38
N GLN A 104 11.59 -8.28 -8.85
CA GLN A 104 12.26 -9.55 -8.55
C GLN A 104 12.56 -9.70 -7.06
N ASN A 105 13.12 -8.67 -6.42
CA ASN A 105 13.41 -8.71 -4.98
C ASN A 105 12.16 -8.92 -4.13
N ILE A 106 11.06 -8.24 -4.46
CA ILE A 106 9.78 -8.40 -3.75
C ILE A 106 9.27 -9.84 -3.91
N TYR A 107 9.28 -10.36 -5.13
CA TYR A 107 8.85 -11.74 -5.40
C TYR A 107 9.69 -12.77 -4.63
N ASP A 108 11.02 -12.60 -4.60
CA ASP A 108 11.90 -13.48 -3.85
C ASP A 108 11.68 -13.39 -2.33
N ARG A 109 11.39 -12.20 -1.80
CA ARG A 109 11.00 -12.02 -0.40
C ARG A 109 9.66 -12.69 -0.11
N MET A 110 8.66 -12.56 -0.99
CA MET A 110 7.36 -13.24 -0.85
C MET A 110 7.50 -14.76 -0.80
N LYS A 111 8.35 -15.37 -1.66
CA LYS A 111 8.60 -16.82 -1.61
C LYS A 111 9.18 -17.28 -0.27
N LYS A 112 10.09 -16.49 0.31
CA LYS A 112 10.69 -16.80 1.62
C LYS A 112 9.70 -16.66 2.76
N LEU A 113 8.83 -15.65 2.72
CA LEU A 113 7.88 -15.34 3.79
C LEU A 113 6.61 -16.18 3.73
N PHE A 114 6.18 -16.60 2.55
CA PHE A 114 4.91 -17.30 2.33
C PHE A 114 5.07 -18.64 1.59
N PRO A 115 5.99 -19.53 2.02
CA PRO A 115 6.33 -20.75 1.26
C PRO A 115 5.12 -21.68 1.03
N GLU A 116 4.18 -21.71 1.97
CA GLU A 116 2.99 -22.58 1.91
C GLU A 116 1.78 -21.94 1.21
N ARG A 117 1.82 -20.62 0.92
CA ARG A 117 0.68 -19.91 0.30
C ARG A 117 0.84 -19.86 -1.21
N LYS A 118 0.11 -20.73 -1.91
CA LYS A 118 0.18 -20.82 -3.38
C LYS A 118 -0.47 -19.61 -4.08
N ASP A 119 -1.65 -19.17 -3.64
CA ASP A 119 -2.42 -18.16 -4.39
C ASP A 119 -1.73 -16.78 -4.51
N PRO A 120 -1.16 -16.21 -3.44
CA PRO A 120 -0.43 -14.95 -3.53
C PRO A 120 0.84 -15.07 -4.38
N LEU A 121 1.54 -16.23 -4.33
CA LEU A 121 2.76 -16.46 -5.10
C LEU A 121 2.48 -16.63 -6.60
N VAL A 122 1.37 -17.30 -6.96
CA VAL A 122 0.92 -17.39 -8.36
C VAL A 122 0.60 -16.00 -8.90
N SER A 123 -0.17 -15.22 -8.14
CA SER A 123 -0.50 -13.84 -8.52
C SER A 123 0.76 -12.99 -8.68
N ALA A 124 1.70 -13.07 -7.73
CA ALA A 124 2.96 -12.36 -7.78
C ALA A 124 3.82 -12.76 -8.99
N ALA A 125 3.86 -14.06 -9.33
CA ALA A 125 4.59 -14.55 -10.50
C ALA A 125 4.02 -13.98 -11.81
N VAL A 126 2.69 -13.91 -11.94
CA VAL A 126 2.04 -13.27 -13.10
C VAL A 126 2.42 -11.79 -13.19
N LEU A 127 2.43 -11.07 -12.05
CA LEU A 127 2.83 -9.66 -12.05
C LEU A 127 4.29 -9.47 -12.46
N LEU A 128 5.19 -10.34 -11.98
CA LEU A 128 6.61 -10.32 -12.31
C LEU A 128 6.84 -10.61 -13.80
N ALA A 129 6.18 -11.62 -14.36
CA ALA A 129 6.30 -11.98 -15.77
C ALA A 129 5.91 -10.80 -16.70
N ASN A 130 4.88 -10.06 -16.34
CA ASN A 130 4.44 -8.87 -17.09
C ASN A 130 5.44 -7.70 -17.05
N VAL A 131 6.42 -7.70 -16.14
CA VAL A 131 7.49 -6.69 -16.16
C VAL A 131 8.50 -6.97 -17.30
N TYR A 132 8.65 -8.24 -17.68
CA TYR A 132 9.60 -8.69 -18.70
C TYR A 132 9.00 -8.80 -20.11
N ALA A 133 7.69 -8.58 -20.26
CA ALA A 133 6.95 -8.59 -21.52
C ALA A 133 6.96 -7.21 -22.20
#